data_AF-A0A5B7CM95-F1
#
_entry.id   AF-A0A5B7CM95-F1
#
_cell.length_a   1.000
_cell.length_b   1.000
_cell.length_c   1.000
_cell.angle_alpha   90.00
_cell.angle_beta   90.00
_cell.angle_gamma   90.00
#
_symmetry.space_group_name_H-M   'P 1'
#
loop_
_entity.id
_entity.type
_entity.pdbx_description
1 polymer ?
#
loop_
_entity_poly.entity_id
_entity_poly.type
_entity_poly.pdbx_seq_one_letter_code
_entity_poly.pdbx_strand_id
1 'polypeptide(L)' 'MTTPPLTCPVCCKVFQGRNRRQHLSHHLKTHTGEKPHICPLCTHRTSRRDHLREHIRTIHGLELGTAPK' A
#
# COMPACT_ATOMS: atom_id res chain seq x y z
N MET A 1 -5.81 10.62 -25.18
CA MET A 1 -6.63 9.40 -25.02
C MET A 1 -7.01 9.25 -23.55
N THR A 2 -8.27 9.45 -23.20
CA THR A 2 -8.77 9.40 -21.82
C THR A 2 -8.88 7.94 -21.40
N THR A 3 -8.08 7.49 -20.44
CA THR A 3 -8.12 6.10 -19.99
C THR A 3 -9.40 5.84 -19.17
N PRO A 4 -10.12 4.71 -19.38
CA PRO A 4 -11.36 4.41 -18.66
C PRO A 4 -11.17 4.35 -17.14
N PRO A 5 -12.09 4.91 -16.33
CA PRO A 5 -12.02 4.84 -14.88
C PRO A 5 -12.10 3.38 -14.40
N LEU A 6 -11.46 3.07 -13.28
CA LEU A 6 -11.60 1.78 -12.61
C LEU A 6 -12.41 1.95 -11.34
N THR A 7 -13.29 0.99 -11.06
CA THR A 7 -14.20 1.07 -9.93
C THR A 7 -13.95 -0.10 -8.98
N CYS A 8 -13.98 0.16 -7.67
CA CYS A 8 -13.94 -0.89 -6.67
C CYS A 8 -15.23 -1.72 -6.70
N PRO A 9 -15.17 -3.05 -6.83
CA PRO A 9 -16.35 -3.91 -6.84
C PRO A 9 -17.04 -4.03 -5.47
N VAL A 10 -16.37 -3.64 -4.38
CA VAL A 10 -16.90 -3.79 -3.01
C VAL A 10 -17.63 -2.52 -2.54
N CYS A 11 -17.08 -1.34 -2.82
CA CYS A 11 -17.63 -0.06 -2.33
C CYS A 11 -17.90 0.98 -3.43
N CYS A 12 -17.81 0.59 -4.71
CA CYS A 12 -18.06 1.45 -5.86
C CYS A 12 -17.16 2.70 -5.98
N LYS A 13 -16.06 2.77 -5.21
CA LYS A 13 -15.10 3.88 -5.26
C LYS A 13 -14.37 3.92 -6.60
N VAL A 14 -14.29 5.10 -7.20
CA VAL A 14 -13.70 5.29 -8.53
C VAL A 14 -12.24 5.74 -8.45
N PHE A 15 -11.40 5.16 -9.31
CA PHE A 15 -9.98 5.43 -9.45
C PHE A 15 -9.67 5.87 -10.88
N GLN A 16 -8.99 7.00 -11.00
CA GLN A 16 -8.70 7.66 -12.28
C GLN A 16 -7.21 8.00 -12.40
N GLY A 17 -6.77 8.36 -13.60
CA GLY A 17 -5.37 8.68 -13.91
C GLY A 17 -4.51 7.48 -14.29
N ARG A 18 -3.20 7.72 -14.48
CA ARG A 18 -2.24 6.73 -14.97
C ARG A 18 -2.03 5.57 -13.99
N ASN A 19 -2.04 5.84 -12.68
CA ASN A 19 -1.72 4.86 -11.64
C ASN A 19 -2.97 4.19 -11.03
N ARG A 20 -4.15 4.36 -11.64
CA ARG A 20 -5.43 3.87 -11.10
C ARG A 20 -5.46 2.38 -10.79
N ARG A 21 -4.75 1.53 -11.56
CA ARG A 21 -4.65 0.09 -11.30
C ARG A 21 -3.91 -0.20 -9.99
N GLN A 22 -2.80 0.49 -9.74
CA GLN A 22 -2.01 0.36 -8.52
C GLN A 22 -2.81 0.86 -7.31
N HIS A 23 -3.49 2.00 -7.46
CA HIS A 23 -4.35 2.56 -6.41
C HIS A 23 -5.53 1.64 -6.08
N LEU A 24 -6.21 1.09 -7.10
CA LEU A 24 -7.30 0.13 -6.88
C LEU A 24 -6.78 -1.15 -6.21
N SER A 25 -5.66 -1.71 -6.68
CA SER A 25 -5.08 -2.93 -6.08
C SER A 25 -4.73 -2.73 -4.61
N HIS A 26 -4.11 -1.61 -4.25
CA HIS A 26 -3.83 -1.31 -2.85
C HIS A 26 -5.12 -1.05 -2.07
N HIS A 27 -6.09 -0.33 -2.63
CA HIS A 27 -7.39 -0.12 -1.98
C HIS A 27 -8.11 -1.44 -1.68
N LEU A 28 -8.06 -2.45 -2.56
CA LEU A 28 -8.70 -3.74 -2.29
C LEU A 28 -8.17 -4.42 -1.01
N LYS A 29 -6.90 -4.18 -0.65
CA LYS A 29 -6.32 -4.68 0.62
C LYS A 29 -6.99 -4.10 1.86
N THR A 30 -7.65 -2.94 1.76
CA THR A 30 -8.40 -2.36 2.89
C THR A 30 -9.71 -3.09 3.15
N HIS A 31 -10.25 -3.80 2.14
CA HIS A 31 -11.42 -4.64 2.31
C HIS A 31 -11.07 -6.02 2.87
N THR A 32 -9.94 -6.60 2.45
CA THR A 32 -9.50 -7.91 2.93
C THR A 32 -8.82 -7.84 4.30
N GLY A 33 -8.31 -6.68 4.70
CA GLY A 33 -7.54 -6.52 5.92
C GLY A 33 -6.14 -7.16 5.86
N GLU A 34 -5.71 -7.60 4.68
CA GLU A 34 -4.40 -8.21 4.49
C GLU A 34 -3.28 -7.20 4.79
N LYS A 35 -2.41 -7.58 5.74
CA LYS A 35 -1.24 -6.81 6.15
C LYS A 35 0.02 -7.66 5.99
N PRO A 36 0.48 -7.88 4.74
CA PRO A 36 1.62 -8.76 4.46
C PRO A 36 2.97 -8.17 4.89
N HIS A 37 3.05 -6.87 5.16
CA HIS A 37 4.31 -6.22 5.51
C HIS A 37 4.41 -6.09 7.03
N ILE A 38 5.32 -6.86 7.62
CA ILE A 38 5.55 -6.93 9.06
C ILE A 38 6.81 -6.15 9.40
N CYS A 39 6.79 -5.38 10.49
CA CYS A 39 7.97 -4.74 11.03
C CYS A 39 8.93 -5.81 11.60
N PRO A 40 10.23 -5.80 11.27
CA PRO A 40 11.19 -6.73 11.85
C PRO A 40 11.55 -6.38 13.31
N LEU A 41 11.17 -5.19 13.79
CA LEU A 41 11.54 -4.66 15.11
C LEU A 41 10.39 -4.69 16.11
N CYS A 42 9.15 -4.90 15.65
CA CYS A 42 7.97 -4.99 16.51
C CYS A 42 6.85 -5.78 15.82
N THR A 43 5.70 -5.94 16.48
CA THR A 43 4.56 -6.69 15.96
C THR A 43 3.67 -5.89 14.99
N HIS A 44 4.06 -4.67 14.64
CA HIS A 44 3.29 -3.80 13.74
C HIS A 44 3.23 -4.38 12.32
N ARG A 45 2.05 -4.28 11.70
CA ARG A 45 1.79 -4.79 10.35
C ARG A 45 1.05 -3.76 9.50
N THR A 46 1.39 -3.70 8.21
CA THR A 46 0.80 -2.79 7.24
C THR A 46 0.51 -3.47 5.90
N SER A 47 -0.48 -2.93 5.18
CA SER A 47 -0.89 -3.39 3.85
C SER A 47 0.06 -2.95 2.73
N ARG A 48 0.97 -2.01 3.01
CA ARG A 48 1.92 -1.45 2.04
C ARG A 48 3.36 -1.39 2.53
N ARG A 49 4.29 -1.53 1.59
CA ARG A 49 5.73 -1.41 1.82
C ARG A 49 6.18 0.01 2.16
N ASP A 50 5.63 1.04 1.52
CA ASP A 50 6.01 2.42 1.78
C ASP A 50 5.61 2.87 3.19
N HIS A 51 4.41 2.50 3.65
CA HIS A 51 4.02 2.71 5.05
C HIS A 51 4.90 1.94 6.04
N LEU A 52 5.39 0.75 5.68
CA LEU A 52 6.32 0.01 6.54
C LEU A 52 7.65 0.77 6.70
N ARG A 53 8.20 1.27 5.59
CA ARG A 53 9.45 2.07 5.62
C ARG A 53 9.27 3.32 6.46
N GLU A 54 8.16 4.02 6.27
CA GLU A 54 7.83 5.20 7.06
C GLU A 54 7.72 4.87 8.54
N HIS A 55 6.97 3.82 8.91
CA HIS A 55 6.86 3.33 10.28
C HIS A 55 8.24 3.07 10.90
N ILE A 56 9.15 2.41 10.19
CA ILE A 56 10.45 2.05 10.75
C ILE A 56 11.36 3.26 10.89
N ARG A 57 11.27 4.20 9.96
CA ARG A 57 11.97 5.48 10.07
C ARG A 57 11.46 6.32 11.23
N THR A 58 10.14 6.41 11.44
CA THR A 58 9.54 7.32 12.44
C THR A 58 9.45 6.72 13.84
N ILE A 59 9.21 5.42 13.96
CA ILE A 59 9.06 4.73 15.25
C ILE A 59 10.38 4.14 15.74
N HIS A 60 11.22 3.64 14.83
CA HIS A 60 12.47 2.99 15.20
C HIS A 60 13.73 3.78 14.80
N GLY A 61 13.59 4.90 14.08
CA GLY A 61 14.72 5.73 13.65
C GLY A 61 15.65 5.04 12.65
N LEU A 62 15.20 3.99 11.97
CA LEU A 62 16.03 3.15 11.10
C LEU A 62 15.62 3.28 9.62
N GLU A 63 16.60 3.45 8.75
CA GLU A 63 16.42 3.39 7.30
C GLU A 63 16.52 1.92 6.89
N LEU A 64 15.39 1.24 6.64
CA LEU A 64 15.44 -0.08 6.01
C LEU A 64 15.89 0.10 4.56
N GLY A 65 17.20 -0.05 4.37
CA GLY A 65 17.87 -0.11 3.09
C GLY A 65 17.05 -0.95 2.13
N THR A 66 16.56 -0.30 1.08
CA THR A 66 15.86 -0.98 0.01
C THR A 66 16.87 -1.86 -0.70
N ALA A 67 16.81 -3.17 -0.49
CA ALA A 67 17.57 -4.11 -1.31
C ALA A 67 17.37 -3.73 -2.79
N PRO A 68 18.47 -3.54 -3.56
CA PRO A 68 18.39 -3.20 -4.96
C PRO A 68 17.71 -4.33 -5.72
N LYS A 69 16.96 -3.94 -6.73
CA LYS A 69 16.31 -4.84 -7.67
C LYS A 69 17.33 -5.50 -8.57
#